data_AF-A0A9X8YQ74-F1
#
_entry.id   AF-A0A9X8YQ74-F1
#
_cell.length_a   1.000
_cell.length_b   1.000
_cell.length_c   1.000
_cell.angle_alpha   90.00
_cell.angle_beta   90.00
_cell.angle_gamma   90.00
#
_symmetry.space_group_name_H-M   'P 1'
#
loop_
_entity.id
_entity.type
_entity.pdbx_description
1 polymer ?
#
loop_
_entity_poly.entity_id
_entity_poly.type
_entity_poly.pdbx_seq_one_letter_code
_entity_poly.pdbx_strand_id
1 'polypeptide(L)'
;TIQRFLDGKSRQSAVSSEVIPPDGMKLNTSDKMLKELTQSAITVLAERYQNIQTTKEENFSVGKQKFRRVDTEQTVNGQKVVSTLVLT
;
A
#
# COMPACT_ATOMS: atom_id res chain seq x y z
N THR A 1 2.96 9.69 12.66
CA THR A 1 1.97 9.01 13.53
C THR A 1 1.29 7.92 12.75
N ILE A 2 1.11 6.73 13.33
CA ILE A 2 0.35 5.63 12.69
C ILE A 2 -1.08 5.66 13.20
N GLN A 3 -2.05 5.67 12.31
CA GLN A 3 -3.48 5.64 12.63
C GLN A 3 -4.09 4.34 12.12
N ARG A 4 -4.87 3.65 12.97
CA ARG A 4 -5.59 2.43 12.60
C ARG A 4 -7.09 2.69 12.66
N PHE A 5 -7.78 2.40 11.56
CA PHE A 5 -9.22 2.47 11.45
C PHE A 5 -9.77 1.04 11.39
N LEU A 6 -10.81 0.77 12.18
CA LEU A 6 -11.50 -0.51 12.23
C LEU A 6 -12.98 -0.26 11.94
N ASP A 7 -13.49 -0.79 10.84
CA ASP A 7 -14.93 -0.87 10.62
C ASP A 7 -15.43 -2.24 11.07
N GLY A 8 -16.08 -2.27 12.24
CA GLY A 8 -16.62 -3.49 12.84
C GLY A 8 -17.75 -4.14 12.04
N LYS A 9 -18.43 -3.40 11.15
CA LYS A 9 -19.51 -3.95 10.32
C LYS A 9 -18.98 -4.69 9.09
N SER A 10 -17.94 -4.15 8.45
CA SER A 10 -17.34 -4.73 7.23
C SER A 10 -16.09 -5.59 7.49
N ARG A 11 -15.61 -5.66 8.74
CA ARG A 11 -14.33 -6.30 9.13
C ARG A 11 -13.13 -5.74 8.36
N GLN A 12 -13.21 -4.49 7.92
CA GLN A 12 -12.11 -3.82 7.24
C GLN A 12 -11.20 -3.12 8.24
N SER A 13 -9.89 -3.24 8.03
CA SER A 13 -8.86 -2.53 8.79
C SER A 13 -8.04 -1.70 7.81
N ALA A 14 -7.97 -0.40 8.04
CA ALA A 14 -7.08 0.50 7.30
C ALA A 14 -6.00 1.03 8.25
N VAL A 15 -4.75 1.04 7.80
CA VAL A 15 -3.62 1.61 8.54
C VAL A 15 -3.03 2.72 7.70
N SER A 16 -2.94 3.93 8.26
CA SER A 16 -2.32 5.08 7.64
C SER A 16 -1.06 5.46 8.40
N SER A 17 0.00 5.82 7.67
CA SER A 17 1.24 6.32 8.23
C SER A 17 1.72 7.48 7.37
N GLU A 18 1.89 8.64 7.99
CA GLU A 18 2.46 9.82 7.36
C GLU A 18 3.95 9.94 7.74
N VAL A 19 4.78 10.14 6.72
CA VAL A 19 6.21 10.45 6.87
C VAL A 19 6.42 11.86 6.36
N ILE A 20 6.76 12.78 7.26
CA ILE A 20 7.08 14.16 6.91
C ILE A 20 8.51 14.17 6.35
N PRO A 21 8.73 14.59 5.10
CA PRO A 21 10.07 14.67 4.53
C PRO A 21 10.90 15.74 5.27
N PRO A 22 12.23 15.58 5.38
CA PRO A 22 13.12 16.61 5.91
C PRO A 22 13.02 17.93 5.12
N ASP A 23 13.33 19.05 5.78
CA ASP A 23 13.31 20.37 5.14
C ASP A 23 14.16 20.39 3.86
N GLY A 24 13.60 20.93 2.78
CA GLY A 24 14.25 21.03 1.48
C GLY A 24 14.15 19.78 0.58
N MET A 25 13.64 18.65 1.06
CA MET A 25 13.27 17.52 0.20
C MET A 25 11.93 17.77 -0.47
N LYS A 26 11.92 17.81 -1.80
CA LYS A 26 10.67 17.76 -2.58
C LYS A 26 10.23 16.30 -2.69
N LEU A 27 8.96 16.03 -2.40
CA LEU A 27 8.31 14.77 -2.75
C LEU A 27 8.47 14.53 -4.25
N ASN A 28 9.21 13.48 -4.60
CA ASN A 28 9.44 13.12 -5.99
C ASN A 28 8.17 12.47 -6.54
N THR A 29 7.50 13.13 -7.48
CA THR A 29 6.21 12.66 -8.02
C THR A 29 6.37 11.76 -9.26
N SER A 30 7.54 11.16 -9.46
CA SER A 30 7.80 10.34 -10.64
C SER A 30 7.15 8.96 -10.52
N ASP A 31 6.60 8.49 -11.65
CA ASP A 31 6.02 7.16 -11.74
C ASP A 31 7.07 6.05 -11.49
N LYS A 32 8.35 6.33 -11.75
CA LYS A 32 9.47 5.44 -11.45
C LYS A 32 9.63 5.22 -9.95
N MET A 33 9.64 6.28 -9.16
CA MET A 33 9.78 6.16 -7.70
C MET A 33 8.55 5.47 -7.09
N LEU A 34 7.33 5.79 -7.54
CA LEU A 34 6.12 5.10 -7.08
C LEU A 34 6.18 3.60 -7.38
N LYS A 35 6.73 3.21 -8.53
CA LYS A 35 6.96 1.81 -8.89
C LYS A 35 7.99 1.14 -7.98
N GLU A 36 9.12 1.79 -7.71
CA GLU A 36 10.15 1.28 -6.82
C GLU A 36 9.65 1.11 -5.38
N LEU A 37 8.89 2.09 -4.87
CA LEU A 37 8.26 2.03 -3.55
C LEU A 37 7.26 0.88 -3.47
N THR A 38 6.44 0.70 -4.51
CA THR A 38 5.50 -0.41 -4.62
C THR A 38 6.20 -1.76 -4.59
N GLN A 39 7.27 -1.91 -5.37
CA GLN A 39 8.03 -3.14 -5.42
C GLN A 39 8.70 -3.45 -4.08
N SER A 40 9.26 -2.43 -3.40
CA SER A 40 9.80 -2.57 -2.05
C SER A 40 8.73 -3.03 -1.06
N ALA A 41 7.55 -2.42 -1.08
CA ALA A 41 6.46 -2.79 -0.18
C ALA A 41 5.99 -4.24 -0.42
N ILE A 42 5.83 -4.66 -1.68
CA ILE A 42 5.45 -6.04 -2.03
C ILE A 42 6.52 -7.04 -1.60
N THR A 43 7.81 -6.75 -1.77
CA THR A 43 8.90 -7.61 -1.28
C THR A 43 8.79 -7.84 0.22
N VAL A 44 8.58 -6.77 1.01
CA VAL A 44 8.41 -6.88 2.46
C VAL A 44 7.15 -7.70 2.83
N LEU A 45 6.07 -7.56 2.07
CA LEU A 45 4.86 -8.37 2.29
C LEU A 45 5.09 -9.84 1.92
N ALA A 46 5.85 -10.13 0.86
CA ALA A 46 6.19 -11.49 0.43
C ALA A 46 7.07 -12.24 1.43
N GLU A 47 7.93 -11.52 2.17
CA GLU A 47 8.70 -12.11 3.27
C GLU A 47 7.82 -12.52 4.47
N ARG A 48 6.66 -11.87 4.63
CA ARG A 48 5.77 -12.07 5.80
C ARG A 48 4.62 -13.02 5.53
N TYR A 49 4.14 -13.10 4.29
CA TYR A 49 2.94 -13.84 3.93
C TYR A 49 3.22 -14.92 2.89
N GLN A 50 2.65 -16.11 3.10
CA GLN A 50 2.77 -17.21 2.14
C GLN A 50 1.85 -16.97 0.94
N ASN A 51 2.35 -17.32 -0.25
CA ASN A 51 1.60 -17.29 -1.51
C ASN A 51 0.98 -15.93 -1.83
N ILE A 52 1.66 -14.83 -1.50
CA ILE A 52 1.20 -13.51 -1.92
C ILE A 52 1.17 -13.40 -3.45
N GLN A 53 0.08 -12.91 -3.99
CA GLN A 53 -0.09 -12.69 -5.42
C GLN A 53 -0.71 -11.32 -5.66
N THR A 54 -0.08 -10.53 -6.54
CA THR A 54 -0.67 -9.28 -7.01
C THR A 54 -1.83 -9.60 -7.95
N THR A 55 -3.02 -9.11 -7.64
CA THR A 55 -4.23 -9.34 -8.43
C THR A 55 -4.65 -8.13 -9.25
N LYS A 56 -4.30 -6.93 -8.81
CA LYS A 56 -4.55 -5.69 -9.55
C LYS A 56 -3.45 -4.67 -9.28
N GLU A 57 -3.05 -3.95 -10.31
CA GLU A 57 -2.15 -2.81 -10.17
C GLU A 57 -2.64 -1.67 -11.10
N GLU A 58 -2.84 -0.49 -10.53
CA GLU A 58 -3.30 0.67 -11.30
C GLU A 58 -2.77 1.98 -10.72
N ASN A 59 -2.53 2.94 -11.60
CA ASN A 59 -2.29 4.33 -11.19
C ASN A 59 -3.62 5.08 -11.24
N PHE A 60 -3.87 5.93 -10.25
CA PHE A 60 -5.01 6.83 -10.24
C PHE A 60 -4.59 8.20 -9.68
N SER A 61 -5.48 9.19 -9.72
CA SER A 61 -5.18 10.52 -9.19
C SER A 61 -6.37 11.07 -8.42
N VAL A 62 -6.08 11.76 -7.32
CA VAL A 62 -7.06 12.50 -6.52
C VAL A 62 -6.61 13.95 -6.48
N GLY A 63 -7.36 14.83 -7.15
CA GLY A 63 -6.92 16.20 -7.40
C GLY A 63 -5.64 16.22 -8.25
N LYS A 64 -4.57 16.84 -7.74
CA LYS A 64 -3.25 16.91 -8.40
C LYS A 64 -2.30 15.79 -7.95
N GLN A 65 -2.70 14.98 -6.98
CA GLN A 65 -1.84 13.95 -6.40
C GLN A 65 -2.02 12.64 -7.16
N LYS A 66 -0.89 12.05 -7.57
CA LYS A 66 -0.86 10.72 -8.18
C LYS A 66 -0.72 9.66 -7.11
N PHE A 67 -1.47 8.58 -7.28
CA PHE A 67 -1.44 7.41 -6.41
C PHE A 67 -1.19 6.16 -7.23
N ARG A 68 -0.57 5.17 -6.60
CA ARG A 68 -0.50 3.81 -7.11
C ARG A 68 -1.23 2.88 -6.17
N ARG A 69 -2.15 2.10 -6.72
CA ARG A 69 -2.87 1.04 -6.01
C ARG A 69 -2.32 -0.31 -6.42
N VAL A 70 -2.07 -1.17 -5.44
CA VAL A 70 -1.82 -2.59 -5.65
C VAL A 70 -2.72 -3.41 -4.75
N ASP A 71 -3.48 -4.30 -5.36
CA ASP A 71 -4.26 -5.31 -4.65
C ASP A 71 -3.50 -6.63 -4.64
N THR A 72 -3.50 -7.29 -3.50
CA THR A 72 -2.89 -8.61 -3.32
C THR A 72 -3.88 -9.59 -2.71
N GLU A 73 -3.70 -10.87 -3.04
CA GLU A 73 -4.28 -11.99 -2.31
C GLU A 73 -3.16 -12.76 -1.61
N GLN A 74 -3.40 -13.15 -0.36
CA GLN A 74 -2.43 -13.93 0.42
C GLN A 74 -3.14 -14.82 1.44
N THR A 75 -2.40 -15.75 2.03
CA THR A 75 -2.89 -16.59 3.13
C THR A 75 -2.30 -16.14 4.46
N VAL A 76 -3.15 -15.89 5.44
CA VAL A 76 -2.78 -15.56 6.83
C VAL A 76 -3.45 -16.56 7.75
N ASN A 77 -2.67 -17.35 8.50
CA ASN A 77 -3.19 -18.39 9.41
C ASN A 77 -4.20 -19.34 8.75
N GLY A 78 -3.93 -19.76 7.50
CA GLY A 78 -4.81 -20.65 6.73
C GLY A 78 -6.03 -19.97 6.10
N GLN A 79 -6.24 -18.67 6.32
CA GLN A 79 -7.34 -17.90 5.75
C GLN A 79 -6.87 -17.06 4.57
N LYS A 80 -7.63 -17.10 3.46
CA LYS A 80 -7.41 -16.22 2.30
C LYS A 80 -7.83 -14.79 2.65
N VAL A 81 -6.93 -13.84 2.41
CA VAL A 81 -7.11 -12.41 2.69
C VAL A 81 -6.78 -11.61 1.44
N VAL A 82 -7.61 -10.62 1.15
CA VAL A 82 -7.35 -9.60 0.13
C VAL A 82 -6.80 -8.36 0.85
N SER A 83 -5.75 -7.75 0.31
CA SER A 83 -5.19 -6.49 0.80
C SER A 83 -5.10 -5.48 -0.33
N THR A 84 -5.30 -4.21 0.00
CA THR A 84 -5.12 -3.09 -0.92
C THR A 84 -4.08 -2.16 -0.34
N LEU A 85 -2.99 -1.94 -1.08
CA LEU A 85 -1.98 -0.94 -0.80
C LEU A 85 -2.20 0.28 -1.69
N VAL A 86 -2.20 1.47 -1.10
CA VAL A 86 -2.26 2.74 -1.82
C VAL A 86 -1.05 3.58 -1.42
N LEU A 87 -0.27 4.00 -2.41
CA LEU A 87 1.02 4.67 -2.25
C LEU A 87 0.98 6.00 -3.01
N THR A 88 1.63 7.03 -2.47
CA THR A 88 1.73 8.37 -3.08
C THR A 88 3.00 9.08 -2.66
#